data_AF-A0A7W8K0N5-F1
#
_entry.id   AF-A0A7W8K0N5-F1
#
_cell.length_a   1.000
_cell.length_b   1.000
_cell.length_c   1.000
_cell.angle_alpha   90.00
_cell.angle_beta   90.00
_cell.angle_gamma   90.00
#
_symmetry.space_group_name_H-M   'P 1'
#
loop_
_entity.id
_entity.type
_entity.pdbx_description
1 polymer ?
#
loop_
_entity_poly.entity_id
_entity_poly.type
_entity_poly.pdbx_seq_one_letter_code
_entity_poly.pdbx_strand_id
1 'polypeptide(L)'
;MAGETESSPSTALLAPGLTAAQLTLLAAHPSSNTRAAVAGHPNTPAAVLGHLAADHPAEVLGNPALQLLRLAQPDLLERWPSDAVLTLVAQSQAPDWLRRYALAHADARFQVAVAAHPALDTRTLQQLVLHPIWKVRARVAARPELLPEVLGTLLQDGDYGVRLVLAARADLPPEAVELLRRDASLLVRQAVAQRTT
;
A
#
# COMPACT_ATOMS: atom_id res chain seq x y z
N MET A 1 13.31 -37.12 -8.73
CA MET A 1 12.67 -36.50 -7.55
C MET A 1 13.20 -35.08 -7.48
N ALA A 2 12.36 -34.15 -7.91
CA ALA A 2 12.69 -32.76 -8.19
C ALA A 2 13.06 -32.01 -6.89
N GLY A 3 14.20 -31.34 -6.92
CA GLY A 3 14.47 -30.17 -6.07
C GLY A 3 14.32 -28.95 -6.97
N GLU A 4 13.14 -28.33 -6.94
CA GLU A 4 12.90 -27.06 -7.61
C GLU A 4 13.80 -26.00 -6.99
N THR A 5 14.74 -25.51 -7.79
CA THR A 5 15.60 -24.38 -7.50
C THR A 5 14.75 -23.14 -7.27
N GLU A 6 14.96 -22.52 -6.11
CA GLU A 6 14.48 -21.19 -5.76
C GLU A 6 14.73 -20.21 -6.91
N SER A 7 13.64 -19.75 -7.52
CA SER A 7 13.66 -18.79 -8.62
C SER A 7 14.01 -17.42 -8.07
N SER A 8 15.31 -17.10 -8.03
CA SER A 8 15.75 -15.71 -7.94
C SER A 8 15.20 -14.94 -9.14
N PRO A 9 14.72 -13.69 -8.98
CA PRO A 9 14.24 -12.91 -10.12
C PRO A 9 15.43 -12.60 -11.02
N SER A 10 15.60 -13.38 -12.09
CA SER A 10 16.47 -12.99 -13.19
C SER A 10 15.86 -11.74 -13.82
N THR A 11 16.32 -10.56 -13.39
CA THR A 11 16.00 -9.28 -14.02
C THR A 11 16.44 -9.38 -15.48
N ALA A 12 15.50 -9.59 -16.39
CA ALA A 12 15.80 -9.62 -17.82
C ALA A 12 16.42 -8.27 -18.18
N LEU A 13 17.72 -8.24 -18.49
CA LEU A 13 18.40 -6.99 -18.78
C LEU A 13 18.01 -6.52 -20.19
N LEU A 14 17.17 -5.50 -20.28
CA LEU A 14 16.86 -4.84 -21.54
C LEU A 14 18.05 -3.99 -21.99
N ALA A 15 18.25 -3.90 -23.31
CA ALA A 15 19.34 -3.12 -23.87
C ALA A 15 19.16 -1.62 -23.56
N PRO A 16 20.20 -0.90 -23.10
CA PRO A 16 20.08 0.49 -22.65
C PRO A 16 19.67 1.46 -23.77
N GLY A 17 19.88 1.09 -25.03
CA GLY A 17 19.54 1.90 -26.21
C GLY A 17 18.09 1.73 -26.70
N LEU A 18 17.24 0.96 -26.01
CA LEU A 18 15.85 0.81 -26.43
C LEU A 18 15.11 2.15 -26.38
N THR A 19 14.40 2.44 -27.46
CA THR A 19 13.57 3.65 -27.59
C THR A 19 12.26 3.52 -26.82
N ALA A 20 11.63 4.66 -26.50
CA ALA A 20 10.29 4.74 -25.94
C ALA A 20 9.25 3.90 -26.72
N ALA A 21 9.30 3.92 -28.05
CA ALA A 21 8.39 3.17 -28.90
C ALA A 21 8.60 1.65 -28.78
N GLN A 22 9.86 1.19 -28.76
CA GLN A 22 10.18 -0.22 -28.55
C GLN A 22 9.76 -0.70 -27.17
N LEU A 23 9.97 0.10 -26.13
CA LEU A 23 9.53 -0.22 -24.76
C LEU A 23 8.00 -0.28 -24.65
N THR A 24 7.29 0.57 -25.38
CA THR A 24 5.82 0.53 -25.46
C THR A 24 5.33 -0.79 -26.05
N LEU A 25 5.98 -1.30 -27.10
CA LEU A 25 5.67 -2.61 -27.67
C LEU A 25 5.97 -3.75 -26.69
N LEU A 26 7.12 -3.68 -26.01
CA LEU A 26 7.53 -4.69 -25.03
C LEU A 26 6.66 -4.70 -23.76
N ALA A 27 5.97 -3.59 -23.45
CA ALA A 27 5.04 -3.53 -22.33
C ALA A 27 3.83 -4.47 -22.52
N ALA A 28 3.48 -4.83 -23.75
CA ALA A 28 2.44 -5.80 -24.07
C ALA A 28 2.97 -7.26 -24.15
N HIS A 29 4.26 -7.48 -23.86
CA HIS A 29 4.86 -8.79 -24.01
C HIS A 29 4.25 -9.80 -23.02
N PRO A 30 3.99 -11.07 -23.42
CA PRO A 30 3.38 -12.07 -22.54
C PRO A 30 4.18 -12.36 -21.26
N SER A 31 5.52 -12.30 -21.36
CA SER A 31 6.40 -12.54 -20.22
C SER A 31 6.34 -11.42 -19.18
N SER A 32 5.95 -11.77 -17.95
CA SER A 32 5.95 -10.88 -16.79
C SER A 32 7.33 -10.26 -16.53
N ASN A 33 8.40 -11.06 -16.67
CA ASN A 33 9.77 -10.58 -16.47
C ASN A 33 10.17 -9.50 -17.49
N THR A 34 9.69 -9.61 -18.73
CA THR A 34 9.92 -8.57 -19.75
C THR A 34 9.19 -7.29 -19.39
N ARG A 35 7.93 -7.37 -18.94
CA ARG A 35 7.17 -6.19 -18.51
C ARG A 35 7.77 -5.53 -17.27
N ALA A 36 8.23 -6.32 -16.30
CA ALA A 36 8.99 -5.83 -15.14
C ALA A 36 10.27 -5.08 -15.58
N ALA A 37 11.03 -5.66 -16.53
CA ALA A 37 12.21 -5.02 -17.07
C ALA A 37 11.90 -3.71 -17.82
N VAL A 38 10.77 -3.64 -18.55
CA VAL A 38 10.27 -2.39 -19.13
C VAL A 38 9.94 -1.39 -18.01
N ALA A 39 9.22 -1.79 -16.96
CA ALA A 39 8.87 -0.91 -15.85
C ALA A 39 10.09 -0.28 -15.17
N GLY A 40 11.22 -1.00 -15.06
CA GLY A 40 12.47 -0.50 -14.49
C GLY A 40 13.37 0.28 -15.46
N HIS A 41 13.06 0.30 -16.77
CA HIS A 41 13.97 0.88 -17.76
C HIS A 41 13.92 2.44 -17.78
N PRO A 42 15.06 3.14 -17.80
CA PRO A 42 15.10 4.62 -17.71
C PRO A 42 14.37 5.36 -18.84
N ASN A 43 14.24 4.73 -20.01
CA ASN A 43 13.57 5.33 -21.18
C ASN A 43 12.08 4.97 -21.29
N THR A 44 11.49 4.35 -20.25
CA THR A 44 10.10 3.91 -20.31
C THR A 44 9.15 5.11 -20.22
N PRO A 45 8.23 5.26 -21.19
CA PRO A 45 7.31 6.39 -21.19
C PRO A 45 6.40 6.43 -19.96
N ALA A 46 6.04 7.64 -19.52
CA ALA A 46 5.12 7.86 -18.40
C ALA A 46 3.80 7.07 -18.50
N ALA A 47 3.18 7.04 -19.68
CA ALA A 47 1.93 6.29 -19.88
C ALA A 47 2.12 4.78 -19.68
N VAL A 48 3.25 4.23 -20.16
CA VAL A 48 3.60 2.82 -20.00
C VAL A 48 3.85 2.49 -18.53
N LEU A 49 4.57 3.35 -17.79
CA LEU A 49 4.74 3.19 -16.35
C LEU A 49 3.39 3.15 -15.62
N GLY A 50 2.45 4.04 -15.98
CA GLY A 50 1.11 4.05 -15.39
C GLY A 50 0.32 2.76 -15.65
N HIS A 51 0.46 2.16 -16.83
CA HIS A 51 -0.16 0.87 -17.14
C HIS A 51 0.49 -0.30 -16.39
N LEU A 52 1.81 -0.27 -16.22
CA LEU A 52 2.54 -1.35 -15.55
C LEU A 52 2.51 -1.25 -14.01
N ALA A 53 2.15 -0.09 -13.45
CA ALA A 53 2.19 0.17 -12.02
C ALA A 53 1.29 -0.74 -11.17
N ALA A 54 0.19 -1.26 -11.72
CA ALA A 54 -0.68 -2.20 -11.01
C ALA A 54 0.00 -3.57 -10.81
N ASP A 55 0.71 -4.05 -11.83
CA ASP A 55 1.30 -5.40 -11.84
C ASP A 55 2.77 -5.41 -11.39
N HIS A 56 3.48 -4.29 -11.58
CA HIS A 56 4.92 -4.12 -11.34
C HIS A 56 5.23 -2.86 -10.52
N PRO A 57 4.61 -2.69 -9.34
CA PRO A 57 4.74 -1.45 -8.56
C PRO A 57 6.16 -1.22 -8.03
N ALA A 58 6.90 -2.28 -7.71
CA ALA A 58 8.27 -2.17 -7.22
C ALA A 58 9.22 -1.63 -8.29
N GLU A 59 9.11 -2.14 -9.51
CA GLU A 59 9.90 -1.72 -10.65
C GLU A 59 9.55 -0.29 -11.09
N VAL A 60 8.27 0.08 -11.09
CA VAL A 60 7.86 1.46 -11.38
C VAL A 60 8.40 2.43 -10.33
N LEU A 61 8.28 2.11 -9.04
CA LEU A 61 8.83 2.96 -7.96
C LEU A 61 10.36 3.05 -8.00
N GLY A 62 11.02 1.97 -8.43
CA GLY A 62 12.47 1.91 -8.63
C GLY A 62 12.95 2.53 -9.95
N ASN A 63 12.05 2.96 -10.84
CA ASN A 63 12.44 3.50 -12.13
C ASN A 63 13.18 4.85 -11.95
N PRO A 64 14.42 4.98 -12.47
CA PRO A 64 15.23 6.19 -12.28
C PRO A 64 14.64 7.44 -12.94
N ALA A 65 13.77 7.29 -13.96
CA ALA A 65 13.13 8.40 -14.62
C ALA A 65 11.87 8.90 -13.89
N LEU A 66 11.29 8.13 -12.96
CA LEU A 66 10.02 8.47 -12.32
C LEU A 66 10.04 9.86 -11.66
N GLN A 67 11.13 10.20 -10.97
CA GLN A 67 11.27 11.50 -10.31
C GLN A 67 11.32 12.65 -11.32
N LEU A 68 12.03 12.48 -12.44
CA LEU A 68 12.09 13.48 -13.50
C LEU A 68 10.75 13.63 -14.21
N LEU A 69 10.07 12.51 -14.50
CA LEU A 69 8.75 12.51 -15.11
C LEU A 69 7.74 13.28 -14.24
N ARG A 70 7.70 13.02 -12.93
CA ARG A 70 6.81 13.73 -12.00
C ARG A 70 7.08 15.24 -11.98
N LEU A 71 8.35 15.66 -12.07
CA LEU A 71 8.70 17.08 -12.10
C LEU A 71 8.34 17.74 -13.43
N ALA A 72 8.49 17.02 -14.54
CA ALA A 72 8.15 17.50 -15.88
C ALA A 72 6.64 17.50 -16.15
N GLN A 73 5.88 16.70 -15.41
CA GLN A 73 4.45 16.44 -15.63
C GLN A 73 3.69 16.56 -14.30
N PRO A 74 3.23 17.77 -13.93
CA PRO A 74 2.56 17.99 -12.65
C PRO A 74 1.30 17.15 -12.44
N ASP A 75 0.61 16.82 -13.53
CA ASP A 75 -0.62 16.03 -13.60
C ASP A 75 -0.36 14.54 -13.94
N LEU A 76 0.87 14.06 -13.68
CA LEU A 76 1.29 12.69 -14.04
C LEU A 76 0.38 11.62 -13.44
N LEU A 77 0.08 11.74 -12.13
CA LEU A 77 -0.68 10.72 -11.41
C LEU A 77 -2.16 10.74 -11.76
N GLU A 78 -2.70 11.91 -12.10
CA GLU A 78 -4.07 12.11 -12.54
C GLU A 78 -4.34 11.44 -13.89
N ARG A 79 -3.29 11.27 -14.70
CA ARG A 79 -3.34 10.53 -15.98
C ARG A 79 -3.16 9.02 -15.83
N TRP A 80 -2.78 8.55 -14.65
CA TRP A 80 -2.61 7.12 -14.38
C TRP A 80 -3.92 6.51 -13.86
N PRO A 81 -4.17 5.21 -14.09
CA PRO A 81 -5.31 4.54 -13.49
C PRO A 81 -5.26 4.65 -11.96
N SER A 82 -6.37 5.06 -11.33
CA SER A 82 -6.38 5.30 -9.88
C SER A 82 -5.96 4.06 -9.08
N ASP A 83 -6.39 2.88 -9.51
CA ASP A 83 -6.02 1.61 -8.83
C ASP A 83 -4.51 1.34 -8.93
N ALA A 84 -3.87 1.72 -10.04
CA ALA A 84 -2.42 1.62 -10.17
C ALA A 84 -1.71 2.56 -9.20
N VAL A 85 -2.18 3.81 -9.06
CA VAL A 85 -1.61 4.76 -8.08
C VAL A 85 -1.84 4.29 -6.65
N LEU A 86 -3.02 3.74 -6.33
CA LEU A 86 -3.31 3.15 -5.02
C LEU A 86 -2.35 1.99 -4.70
N THR A 87 -2.08 1.13 -5.68
CA THR A 87 -1.10 0.03 -5.54
C THR A 87 0.29 0.56 -5.24
N LEU A 88 0.73 1.63 -5.92
CA LEU A 88 2.04 2.26 -5.67
C LEU A 88 2.10 2.90 -4.27
N VAL A 89 1.05 3.59 -3.84
CA VAL A 89 0.96 4.21 -2.51
C VAL A 89 1.05 3.19 -1.38
N ALA A 90 0.46 2.01 -1.58
CA ALA A 90 0.45 0.94 -0.58
C ALA A 90 1.81 0.25 -0.39
N GLN A 91 2.76 0.47 -1.31
CA GLN A 91 4.09 -0.11 -1.23
C GLN A 91 4.91 0.49 -0.08
N SER A 92 5.72 -0.32 0.60
CA SER A 92 6.60 0.16 1.68
C SER A 92 7.74 1.06 1.18
N GLN A 93 8.11 0.92 -0.11
CA GLN A 93 9.08 1.74 -0.82
C GLN A 93 8.46 3.00 -1.46
N ALA A 94 7.17 3.27 -1.26
CA ALA A 94 6.53 4.47 -1.79
C ALA A 94 7.27 5.73 -1.30
N PRO A 95 7.73 6.61 -2.20
CA PRO A 95 8.48 7.79 -1.82
C PRO A 95 7.61 8.79 -1.07
N ASP A 96 8.26 9.65 -0.30
CA ASP A 96 7.61 10.63 0.56
C ASP A 96 6.61 11.54 -0.16
N TRP A 97 6.94 12.00 -1.37
CA TRP A 97 6.04 12.81 -2.18
C TRP A 97 4.76 12.05 -2.56
N LEU A 98 4.83 10.73 -2.80
CA LEU A 98 3.67 9.91 -3.17
C LEU A 98 2.78 9.66 -1.95
N ARG A 99 3.39 9.48 -0.77
CA ARG A 99 2.65 9.40 0.50
C ARG A 99 1.93 10.70 0.80
N ARG A 100 2.58 11.86 0.63
CA ARG A 100 1.94 13.17 0.83
C ARG A 100 0.80 13.40 -0.17
N TYR A 101 0.99 13.01 -1.43
CA TYR A 101 -0.08 13.03 -2.42
C TYR A 101 -1.30 12.23 -1.93
N ALA A 102 -1.08 11.00 -1.46
CA ALA A 102 -2.17 10.16 -0.97
C ALA A 102 -2.87 10.72 0.27
N LEU A 103 -2.12 11.31 1.21
CA LEU A 103 -2.68 11.93 2.42
C LEU A 103 -3.57 13.15 2.10
N ALA A 104 -3.21 13.92 1.09
CA ALA A 104 -3.93 15.14 0.69
C ALA A 104 -5.07 14.89 -0.32
N HIS A 105 -5.21 13.67 -0.83
CA HIS A 105 -6.13 13.37 -1.91
C HIS A 105 -7.61 13.44 -1.48
N ALA A 106 -8.51 13.86 -2.37
CA ALA A 106 -9.94 13.99 -2.03
C ALA A 106 -10.63 12.63 -1.83
N ASP A 107 -10.22 11.61 -2.59
CA ASP A 107 -10.72 10.25 -2.45
C ASP A 107 -10.04 9.51 -1.28
N ALA A 108 -10.83 9.18 -0.27
CA ALA A 108 -10.43 8.47 0.95
C ALA A 108 -9.70 7.14 0.70
N ARG A 109 -9.86 6.51 -0.48
CA ARG A 109 -9.12 5.29 -0.84
C ARG A 109 -7.61 5.50 -0.78
N PHE A 110 -7.12 6.70 -1.06
CA PHE A 110 -5.69 7.02 -0.98
C PHE A 110 -5.19 7.06 0.46
N GLN A 111 -5.96 7.65 1.37
CA GLN A 111 -5.66 7.62 2.81
C GLN A 111 -5.74 6.18 3.34
N VAL A 112 -6.69 5.36 2.86
CA VAL A 112 -6.72 3.93 3.19
C VAL A 112 -5.47 3.21 2.68
N ALA A 113 -5.01 3.50 1.46
CA ALA A 113 -3.80 2.86 0.91
C ALA A 113 -2.56 3.21 1.73
N VAL A 114 -2.38 4.48 2.12
CA VAL A 114 -1.19 4.95 2.83
C VAL A 114 -1.22 4.69 4.35
N ALA A 115 -2.40 4.51 4.95
CA ALA A 115 -2.54 4.47 6.41
C ALA A 115 -1.74 3.37 7.11
N ALA A 116 -1.42 2.27 6.42
CA ALA A 116 -0.56 1.21 6.96
C ALA A 116 0.93 1.39 6.67
N HIS A 117 1.34 2.46 5.97
CA HIS A 117 2.71 2.64 5.53
C HIS A 117 3.66 2.81 6.73
N PRO A 118 4.78 2.06 6.81
CA PRO A 118 5.67 2.03 7.97
C PRO A 118 6.33 3.39 8.24
N ALA A 119 6.69 4.13 7.19
CA ALA A 119 7.34 5.44 7.30
C ALA A 119 6.39 6.63 7.62
N LEU A 120 5.16 6.41 8.08
CA LEU A 120 4.31 7.50 8.56
C LEU A 120 4.78 7.99 9.93
N ASP A 121 4.91 9.31 10.08
CA ASP A 121 5.25 9.92 11.36
C ASP A 121 4.07 9.90 12.36
N THR A 122 4.39 10.11 13.65
CA THR A 122 3.40 10.08 14.73
C THR A 122 2.27 11.10 14.53
N ARG A 123 2.59 12.29 14.03
CA ARG A 123 1.59 13.36 13.80
C ARG A 123 0.57 12.94 12.75
N THR A 124 1.04 12.39 11.63
CA THR A 124 0.20 11.90 10.55
C THR A 124 -0.63 10.72 11.02
N LEU A 125 -0.04 9.81 11.81
CA LEU A 125 -0.77 8.69 12.38
C LEU A 125 -1.91 9.15 13.29
N GLN A 126 -1.67 10.14 14.17
CA GLN A 126 -2.70 10.73 15.01
C GLN A 126 -3.84 11.36 14.20
N GLN A 127 -3.53 12.03 13.09
CA GLN A 127 -4.55 12.55 12.17
C GLN A 127 -5.39 11.43 11.55
N LEU A 128 -4.77 10.34 11.12
CA LEU A 128 -5.46 9.21 10.52
C LEU A 128 -6.32 8.42 11.51
N VAL A 129 -5.93 8.36 12.78
CA VAL A 129 -6.73 7.77 13.87
C VAL A 129 -8.01 8.54 14.14
N LEU A 130 -8.03 9.85 13.86
CA LEU A 130 -9.21 10.70 14.02
C LEU A 130 -9.95 10.94 12.69
N HIS A 131 -9.56 10.23 11.63
CA HIS A 131 -10.11 10.45 10.30
C HIS A 131 -11.62 10.16 10.25
N PRO A 132 -12.44 10.99 9.58
CA PRO A 132 -13.90 10.81 9.57
C PRO A 132 -14.35 9.47 8.97
N ILE A 133 -13.62 8.99 7.95
CA ILE A 133 -13.90 7.70 7.31
C ILE A 133 -13.35 6.55 8.15
N TRP A 134 -14.24 5.70 8.67
CA TRP A 134 -13.88 4.55 9.50
C TRP A 134 -12.91 3.58 8.83
N LYS A 135 -12.97 3.41 7.50
CA LYS A 135 -12.05 2.53 6.75
C LYS A 135 -10.59 2.96 6.88
N VAL A 136 -10.33 4.26 7.01
CA VAL A 136 -8.97 4.79 7.24
C VAL A 136 -8.51 4.42 8.65
N ARG A 137 -9.35 4.66 9.66
CA ARG A 137 -9.08 4.28 11.06
C ARG A 137 -8.89 2.77 11.23
N ALA A 138 -9.71 1.96 10.55
CA ALA A 138 -9.59 0.51 10.52
C ALA A 138 -8.27 0.05 9.88
N ARG A 139 -7.78 0.76 8.86
CA ARG A 139 -6.45 0.46 8.30
C ARG A 139 -5.33 0.81 9.27
N VAL A 140 -5.45 1.91 10.01
CA VAL A 140 -4.51 2.21 11.11
C VAL A 140 -4.56 1.09 12.16
N ALA A 141 -5.76 0.66 12.56
CA ALA A 141 -5.96 -0.43 13.49
C ALA A 141 -5.34 -1.78 13.05
N ALA A 142 -5.10 -1.97 11.75
CA ALA A 142 -4.44 -3.16 11.22
C ALA A 142 -2.90 -3.12 11.27
N ARG A 143 -2.28 -1.97 11.59
CA ARG A 143 -0.82 -1.83 11.61
C ARG A 143 -0.18 -2.67 12.72
N PRO A 144 0.92 -3.39 12.48
CA PRO A 144 1.68 -3.99 13.58
C PRO A 144 2.16 -2.90 14.55
N GLU A 145 2.35 -3.26 15.82
CA GLU A 145 3.02 -2.42 16.82
C GLU A 145 2.40 -1.01 16.98
N LEU A 146 1.11 -0.96 17.32
CA LEU A 146 0.45 0.32 17.62
C LEU A 146 0.98 0.92 18.92
N LEU A 147 1.19 2.23 18.92
CA LEU A 147 1.44 2.99 20.14
C LEU A 147 0.26 2.80 21.12
N PRO A 148 0.50 2.66 22.44
CA PRO A 148 -0.56 2.42 23.42
C PRO A 148 -1.70 3.45 23.37
N GLU A 149 -1.38 4.73 23.17
CA GLU A 149 -2.36 5.82 23.04
C GLU A 149 -3.27 5.66 21.81
N VAL A 150 -2.69 5.25 20.68
CA VAL A 150 -3.42 4.98 19.43
C VAL A 150 -4.30 3.74 19.60
N LEU A 151 -3.77 2.67 20.20
CA LEU A 151 -4.53 1.47 20.49
C LEU A 151 -5.72 1.76 21.41
N GLY A 152 -5.51 2.52 22.49
CA GLY A 152 -6.57 2.92 23.42
C GLY A 152 -7.68 3.70 22.74
N THR A 153 -7.33 4.62 21.83
CA THR A 153 -8.31 5.37 21.02
C THR A 153 -9.12 4.44 20.12
N LEU A 154 -8.47 3.52 19.41
CA LEU A 154 -9.13 2.62 18.46
C LEU A 154 -9.97 1.53 19.14
N LEU A 155 -9.62 1.11 20.36
CA LEU A 155 -10.44 0.19 21.17
C LEU A 155 -11.79 0.81 21.57
N GLN A 156 -11.85 2.14 21.64
CA GLN A 156 -13.06 2.91 21.95
C GLN A 156 -13.67 3.56 20.69
N ASP A 157 -13.21 3.18 19.50
CA ASP A 157 -13.70 3.77 18.25
C ASP A 157 -15.22 3.60 18.14
N GLY A 158 -15.94 4.62 17.69
CA GLY A 158 -17.39 4.55 17.54
C GLY A 158 -17.85 3.51 16.52
N ASP A 159 -17.02 3.19 15.53
CA ASP A 159 -17.34 2.22 14.49
C ASP A 159 -16.89 0.80 14.88
N TYR A 160 -17.82 -0.14 14.92
CA TYR A 160 -17.52 -1.53 15.30
C TYR A 160 -16.58 -2.22 14.31
N GLY A 161 -16.50 -1.78 13.05
CA GLY A 161 -15.60 -2.32 12.04
C GLY A 161 -14.13 -2.06 12.38
N VAL A 162 -13.83 -0.91 12.98
CA VAL A 162 -12.48 -0.60 13.51
C VAL A 162 -12.13 -1.54 14.65
N ARG A 163 -13.05 -1.69 15.62
CA ARG A 163 -12.86 -2.58 16.78
C ARG A 163 -12.79 -4.06 16.37
N LEU A 164 -13.50 -4.45 15.32
CA LEU A 164 -13.46 -5.79 14.74
C LEU A 164 -12.07 -6.11 14.15
N VAL A 165 -11.43 -5.15 13.49
CA VAL A 165 -10.05 -5.32 13.01
C VAL A 165 -9.11 -5.56 14.20
N LEU A 166 -9.24 -4.80 15.28
CA LEU A 166 -8.47 -5.05 16.49
C LEU A 166 -8.74 -6.44 17.06
N ALA A 167 -10.00 -6.87 17.12
CA ALA A 167 -10.40 -8.19 17.61
C ALA A 167 -9.87 -9.36 16.78
N ALA A 168 -9.47 -9.14 15.53
CA ALA A 168 -8.85 -10.17 14.69
C ALA A 168 -7.32 -10.29 14.89
N ARG A 169 -6.69 -9.36 15.60
CA ARG A 169 -5.22 -9.34 15.79
C ARG A 169 -4.76 -10.38 16.80
N ALA A 170 -3.59 -10.99 16.58
CA ALA A 170 -3.01 -11.94 17.55
C ALA A 170 -2.14 -11.24 18.62
N ASP A 171 -1.68 -10.03 18.36
CA ASP A 171 -0.70 -9.29 19.16
C ASP A 171 -1.32 -8.32 20.18
N LEU A 172 -2.64 -8.40 20.42
CA LEU A 172 -3.29 -7.51 21.39
C LEU A 172 -2.88 -7.85 22.84
N PRO A 173 -2.64 -6.83 23.69
CA PRO A 173 -2.41 -7.06 25.11
C PRO A 173 -3.66 -7.64 25.79
N PRO A 174 -3.51 -8.45 26.86
CA PRO A 174 -4.63 -9.12 27.52
C PRO A 174 -5.77 -8.18 27.96
N GLU A 175 -5.43 -6.98 28.42
CA GLU A 175 -6.40 -5.94 28.81
C GLU A 175 -7.29 -5.49 27.63
N ALA A 176 -6.71 -5.35 26.44
CA ALA A 176 -7.45 -5.00 25.22
C ALA A 176 -8.36 -6.15 24.77
N VAL A 177 -7.91 -7.40 24.91
CA VAL A 177 -8.72 -8.58 24.64
C VAL A 177 -9.94 -8.63 25.57
N GLU A 178 -9.73 -8.39 26.86
CA GLU A 178 -10.78 -8.44 27.87
C GLU A 178 -11.81 -7.30 27.72
N LEU A 179 -11.38 -6.15 27.21
CA LEU A 179 -12.26 -5.06 26.81
C LEU A 179 -13.15 -5.48 25.62
N LEU A 180 -12.55 -6.04 24.57
CA LEU A 180 -13.28 -6.46 23.36
C LEU A 180 -14.22 -7.67 23.60
N ARG A 181 -13.97 -8.51 24.62
CA ARG A 181 -14.93 -9.55 25.06
C ARG A 181 -16.25 -8.97 25.58
N ARG A 182 -16.22 -7.73 26.08
CA ARG A 182 -17.39 -6.99 26.56
C ARG A 182 -17.90 -5.98 25.52
N ASP A 183 -17.43 -6.04 24.28
CA ASP A 183 -17.83 -5.10 23.23
C ASP A 183 -19.34 -5.15 22.98
N ALA A 184 -19.93 -3.99 22.70
CA ALA A 184 -21.35 -3.88 22.36
C ALA A 184 -21.72 -4.67 21.10
N SER A 185 -20.79 -4.80 20.14
CA SER A 185 -21.00 -5.54 18.90
C SER A 185 -20.84 -7.05 19.12
N LEU A 186 -21.83 -7.82 18.68
CA LEU A 186 -21.75 -9.29 18.69
C LEU A 186 -20.60 -9.80 17.81
N LEU A 187 -20.37 -9.17 16.65
CA LEU A 187 -19.32 -9.58 15.71
C LEU A 187 -17.93 -9.44 16.33
N VAL A 188 -17.69 -8.36 17.08
CA VAL A 188 -16.43 -8.14 17.79
C VAL A 188 -16.23 -9.22 18.85
N ARG A 189 -17.26 -9.48 19.67
CA ARG A 189 -17.21 -10.54 20.70
C ARG A 189 -16.94 -11.92 20.12
N GLN A 190 -17.58 -12.26 18.98
CA GLN A 190 -17.37 -13.51 18.28
C GLN A 190 -15.94 -13.64 17.74
N ALA A 191 -15.40 -12.58 17.13
CA ALA A 191 -14.03 -12.58 16.63
C ALA A 191 -13.01 -12.83 17.75
N VAL A 192 -13.18 -12.20 18.92
CA VAL A 192 -12.31 -12.45 20.08
C VAL A 192 -12.46 -13.88 20.61
N ALA A 193 -13.67 -14.44 20.64
CA ALA A 193 -13.92 -15.79 21.12
C ALA A 193 -13.30 -16.88 20.22
N GLN A 194 -13.09 -16.58 18.94
CA GLN A 194 -12.48 -17.48 17.96
C GLN A 194 -10.94 -17.42 17.94
N ARG A 195 -10.31 -16.55 18.75
CA ARG A 195 -8.85 -16.53 18.91
C ARG A 195 -8.40 -17.82 19.59
N THR A 196 -7.73 -18.70 18.84
CA THR A 196 -7.01 -19.84 19.41
C THR A 196 -5.79 -19.33 20.19
N THR A 197 -5.68 -19.74 21.46
CA THR A 197 -4.54 -19.47 22.35
C THR A 197 -3.27 -20.15 21.89
#